data_AF-A0A543AT14-F1
#
_entry.id   AF-A0A543AT14-F1
#
_cell.length_a   1.000
_cell.length_b   1.000
_cell.length_c   1.000
_cell.angle_alpha   90.00
_cell.angle_beta   90.00
_cell.angle_gamma   90.00
#
_symmetry.space_group_name_H-M   'P 1'
#
loop_
_entity.id
_entity.type
_entity.pdbx_description
1 polymer ?
#
loop_
_entity_poly.entity_id
_entity_poly.type
_entity_poly.pdbx_seq_one_letter_code
_entity_poly.pdbx_strand_id
1 'polypeptide(L)'
;MVAMTEFMGLPIHPLMIHLPVVLVPALILFVMLYLFIPPLRRRIGWLVMLLSFIAPASVIGGWYTGHAFYDQHIEMITAAGADTSTFVNLMADHLYYGDIAVWVVPALSPLLWLFGALERGRRAALDRAGDSAPPAPTGDGDAPPPPSPSSSDPAAKGRRLVMVILGILILGGAGAAGWVTYQSGHSGAEAVWSTPEQQ
;
A
#
# COMPACT_ATOMS: atom_id res chain seq x y z
N MET A 1 -16.68 29.19 -7.31
CA MET A 1 -16.82 27.89 -6.60
C MET A 1 -15.53 27.62 -5.82
N VAL A 2 -15.37 28.24 -4.64
CA VAL A 2 -14.07 28.35 -3.91
C VAL A 2 -13.98 27.39 -2.71
N ALA A 3 -14.74 26.29 -2.70
CA ALA A 3 -14.94 25.49 -1.48
C ALA A 3 -14.02 24.26 -1.33
N MET A 4 -13.06 24.00 -2.22
CA MET A 4 -12.25 22.77 -2.19
C MET A 4 -10.77 22.95 -1.81
N THR A 5 -10.34 24.16 -1.45
CA THR A 5 -8.93 24.45 -1.12
C THR A 5 -8.69 24.77 0.35
N GLU A 6 -9.74 24.99 1.14
CA GLU A 6 -9.65 25.38 2.55
C GLU A 6 -10.45 24.43 3.46
N PHE A 7 -9.84 23.97 4.55
CA PHE A 7 -10.49 23.20 5.61
C PHE A 7 -10.24 23.90 6.94
N MET A 8 -11.30 24.35 7.61
CA MET A 8 -11.22 25.18 8.83
C MET A 8 -10.36 26.46 8.68
N GLY A 9 -10.36 27.07 7.49
CA GLY A 9 -9.57 28.27 7.19
C GLY A 9 -8.07 28.01 6.97
N LEU A 10 -7.65 26.74 6.93
CA LEU A 10 -6.29 26.35 6.56
C LEU A 10 -6.28 25.81 5.13
N PRO A 11 -5.22 26.07 4.33
CA PRO A 11 -5.08 25.45 3.03
C PRO A 11 -5.07 23.93 3.20
N ILE A 12 -5.94 23.24 2.47
CA ILE A 12 -6.07 21.78 2.54
C ILE A 12 -4.81 21.09 1.98
N HIS A 13 -4.11 21.78 1.06
CA HIS A 13 -2.97 21.26 0.33
C HIS A 13 -1.82 20.80 1.24
N PRO A 14 -1.29 21.60 2.20
CA PRO A 14 -0.34 21.13 3.21
C PRO A 14 -0.78 19.88 3.98
N LEU A 15 -2.03 19.79 4.40
CA LEU A 15 -2.51 18.60 5.12
C LEU A 15 -2.54 17.37 4.20
N MET A 16 -2.98 17.54 2.95
CA MET A 16 -3.10 16.46 1.98
C MET A 16 -1.75 15.95 1.46
N ILE A 17 -0.69 16.76 1.46
CA ILE A 17 0.67 16.30 1.12
C ILE A 17 1.36 15.59 2.30
N HIS A 18 1.00 15.92 3.55
CA HIS A 18 1.57 15.26 4.74
C HIS A 18 0.97 13.87 5.01
N LEU A 19 -0.26 13.60 4.58
CA LEU A 19 -0.88 12.29 4.78
C LEU A 19 -0.14 11.16 4.02
N PRO A 20 0.13 11.27 2.70
CA PRO A 20 0.87 10.26 1.95
C PRO A 20 2.26 9.97 2.53
N VAL A 21 3.02 11.02 2.90
CA VAL A 21 4.40 10.85 3.38
C VAL A 21 4.48 10.10 4.71
N VAL A 22 3.39 10.05 5.48
CA VAL A 22 3.31 9.26 6.72
C VAL A 22 2.65 7.90 6.47
N LEU A 23 1.51 7.89 5.77
CA LEU A 23 0.68 6.71 5.62
C LEU A 23 1.29 5.67 4.67
N VAL A 24 1.98 6.08 3.60
CA VAL A 24 2.61 5.13 2.66
C VAL A 24 3.79 4.41 3.32
N PRO A 25 4.75 5.09 3.99
CA PRO A 25 5.80 4.39 4.74
C PRO A 25 5.25 3.51 5.87
N ALA A 26 4.19 3.96 6.56
CA ALA A 26 3.52 3.12 7.55
C ALA A 26 2.92 1.85 6.91
N LEU A 27 2.21 1.97 5.78
CA LEU A 27 1.67 0.83 5.04
C LEU A 27 2.80 -0.14 4.67
N ILE A 28 3.91 0.35 4.12
CA ILE A 28 5.07 -0.47 3.73
C ILE A 28 5.60 -1.22 4.95
N LEU A 29 5.86 -0.53 6.07
CA LEU A 29 6.34 -1.15 7.30
C LEU A 29 5.41 -2.27 7.78
N PHE A 30 4.10 -2.00 7.86
CA PHE A 30 3.13 -3.00 8.33
C PHE A 30 2.94 -4.15 7.33
N VAL A 31 3.06 -3.91 6.02
CA VAL A 31 3.07 -4.96 4.99
C VAL A 31 4.29 -5.86 5.16
N MET A 32 5.48 -5.29 5.40
CA MET A 32 6.70 -6.06 5.65
C MET A 32 6.53 -6.93 6.90
N LEU A 33 6.07 -6.35 8.02
CA LEU A 33 5.78 -7.09 9.24
C LEU A 33 4.74 -8.20 9.00
N TYR A 34 3.71 -7.93 8.20
CA TYR A 34 2.66 -8.89 7.89
C TYR A 34 3.15 -10.06 7.01
N LEU A 35 4.00 -9.80 6.02
CA LEU A 35 4.54 -10.84 5.15
C LEU A 35 5.57 -11.71 5.88
N PHE A 36 6.52 -11.11 6.60
CA PHE A 36 7.67 -11.80 7.17
C PHE A 36 7.44 -12.37 8.58
N ILE A 37 6.43 -11.91 9.32
CA ILE A 37 6.17 -12.34 10.70
C ILE A 37 4.77 -13.00 10.80
N PRO A 38 4.64 -14.31 10.46
CA PRO A 38 3.37 -15.05 10.51
C PRO A 38 2.53 -14.93 11.79
N PRO A 39 3.11 -14.96 13.02
CA PRO A 39 2.30 -14.85 14.25
C PRO A 39 1.68 -13.45 14.40
N LEU A 40 2.33 -12.41 13.87
CA LEU A 40 1.85 -11.04 14.00
C LEU A 40 0.63 -10.76 13.14
N ARG A 41 0.44 -11.52 12.04
CA ARG A 41 -0.70 -11.39 11.11
C ARG A 41 -2.07 -11.37 11.80
N ARG A 42 -2.25 -12.09 12.92
CA ARG A 42 -3.51 -12.08 13.69
C ARG A 42 -3.76 -10.74 14.37
N ARG A 43 -2.71 -10.08 14.86
CA ARG A 43 -2.79 -8.85 15.66
C ARG A 43 -2.84 -7.60 14.79
N ILE A 44 -2.03 -7.56 13.73
CA ILE A 44 -1.90 -6.37 12.86
C ILE A 44 -2.71 -6.47 11.57
N GLY A 45 -3.36 -7.60 11.29
CA GLY A 45 -4.08 -7.80 10.02
C GLY A 45 -5.11 -6.70 9.75
N TRP A 46 -5.88 -6.30 10.77
CA TRP A 46 -6.85 -5.22 10.65
C TRP A 46 -6.20 -3.86 10.35
N LEU A 47 -5.02 -3.56 10.93
CA LEU A 47 -4.24 -2.35 10.65
C LEU A 47 -3.80 -2.32 9.19
N VAL A 48 -3.28 -3.44 8.68
CA VAL A 48 -2.89 -3.55 7.26
C VAL A 48 -4.09 -3.32 6.35
N MET A 49 -5.25 -3.90 6.67
CA MET A 49 -6.47 -3.70 5.89
C MET A 49 -6.91 -2.23 5.89
N LEU A 50 -6.88 -1.57 7.05
CA LEU A 50 -7.21 -0.16 7.18
C LEU A 50 -6.21 0.71 6.38
N LEU A 51 -4.91 0.50 6.58
CA LEU A 51 -3.84 1.21 5.87
C LEU A 51 -3.91 1.01 4.35
N SER A 52 -4.27 -0.20 3.91
CA SER A 52 -4.47 -0.51 2.48
C SER A 52 -5.63 0.23 1.84
N PHE A 53 -6.44 0.94 2.62
CA PHE A 53 -7.50 1.81 2.12
C PHE A 53 -7.14 3.29 2.31
N ILE A 54 -6.69 3.68 3.51
CA ILE A 54 -6.45 5.09 3.81
C ILE A 54 -5.18 5.65 3.12
N ALA A 55 -4.12 4.84 2.95
CA ALA A 55 -2.91 5.31 2.29
C ALA A 55 -3.15 5.61 0.80
N PRO A 56 -3.77 4.71 0.00
CA PRO A 56 -4.20 5.03 -1.37
C PRO A 56 -5.10 6.26 -1.46
N ALA A 57 -6.10 6.37 -0.58
CA ALA A 57 -7.00 7.51 -0.55
C ALA A 57 -6.23 8.82 -0.31
N SER A 58 -5.24 8.80 0.59
CA SER A 58 -4.38 9.96 0.81
C SER A 58 -3.53 10.31 -0.41
N VAL A 59 -2.97 9.32 -1.12
CA VAL A 59 -2.18 9.55 -2.34
C VAL A 59 -3.02 10.19 -3.43
N ILE A 60 -4.24 9.70 -3.64
CA ILE A 60 -5.19 10.27 -4.62
C ILE A 60 -5.56 11.71 -4.23
N GLY A 61 -5.80 11.97 -2.93
CA GLY A 61 -6.09 13.31 -2.44
C GLY A 61 -4.91 14.28 -2.62
N GLY A 62 -3.69 13.84 -2.28
CA GLY A 62 -2.46 14.60 -2.51
C GLY A 62 -2.23 14.88 -3.99
N TRP A 63 -2.43 13.88 -4.86
CA TRP A 63 -2.31 14.01 -6.30
C TRP A 63 -3.29 15.05 -6.89
N TYR A 64 -4.57 14.96 -6.52
CA TYR A 64 -5.60 15.89 -6.99
C TYR A 64 -5.33 17.33 -6.54
N THR A 65 -5.04 17.49 -5.24
CA THR A 65 -4.76 18.82 -4.67
C THR A 65 -3.43 19.41 -5.12
N GLY A 66 -2.46 18.56 -5.50
CA GLY A 66 -1.19 18.98 -6.10
C GLY A 66 -1.34 19.54 -7.51
N HIS A 67 -2.09 18.85 -8.37
CA HIS A 67 -2.37 19.33 -9.72
C HIS A 67 -3.19 20.62 -9.72
N ALA A 68 -4.21 20.70 -8.86
CA ALA A 68 -5.01 21.93 -8.71
C ALA A 68 -4.14 23.12 -8.25
N PHE A 69 -3.20 22.90 -7.33
CA PHE A 69 -2.25 23.92 -6.91
C PHE A 69 -1.32 24.35 -8.06
N TYR A 70 -0.77 23.38 -8.80
CA TYR A 70 0.10 23.64 -9.96
C TYR A 70 -0.62 24.51 -11.02
N ASP A 71 -1.82 24.11 -11.42
CA ASP A 71 -2.61 24.84 -12.43
C ASP A 71 -2.93 26.26 -11.99
N GLN A 72 -3.38 26.43 -10.74
CA GLN A 72 -3.68 27.74 -10.18
C GLN A 72 -2.42 28.63 -10.11
N HIS A 73 -1.26 28.06 -9.76
CA HIS A 73 -0.02 28.82 -9.66
C HIS A 73 0.49 29.29 -11.03
N ILE A 74 0.40 28.43 -12.06
CA ILE A 74 0.71 28.78 -13.44
C ILE A 74 -0.20 29.93 -13.92
N GLU A 75 -1.50 29.85 -13.66
CA GLU A 75 -2.46 30.90 -14.03
C GLU A 75 -2.09 32.24 -13.37
N MET A 76 -1.78 32.23 -12.06
CA MET A 76 -1.38 33.44 -11.34
C MET A 76 -0.08 34.06 -11.85
N ILE A 77 0.97 33.26 -12.10
CA ILE A 77 2.26 33.73 -12.63
C ILE A 77 2.07 34.32 -14.04
N THR A 78 1.30 33.63 -14.88
CA THR A 78 1.01 34.07 -16.26
C THR A 78 0.19 35.36 -16.27
N ALA A 79 -0.81 35.48 -15.40
CA ALA A 79 -1.63 36.69 -15.26
C ALA A 79 -0.81 37.89 -14.76
N ALA A 80 0.24 37.66 -13.98
CA ALA A 80 1.22 38.67 -13.58
C ALA A 80 2.21 39.04 -14.70
N GLY A 81 2.16 38.38 -15.86
CA GLY A 81 3.07 38.61 -16.98
C GLY A 81 4.49 38.06 -16.75
N ALA A 82 4.66 37.15 -15.80
CA ALA A 82 5.95 36.55 -15.46
C ALA A 82 6.17 35.22 -16.19
N ASP A 83 7.44 34.83 -16.36
CA ASP A 83 7.82 33.53 -16.93
C ASP A 83 7.52 32.38 -15.96
N THR A 84 6.96 31.29 -16.49
CA THR A 84 6.61 30.09 -15.73
C THR A 84 7.64 28.97 -15.85
N SER A 85 8.60 29.07 -16.78
CA SER A 85 9.51 27.98 -17.12
C SER A 85 10.28 27.42 -15.92
N THR A 86 10.75 28.30 -15.02
CA THR A 86 11.46 27.90 -13.81
C THR A 86 10.57 27.06 -12.90
N PHE A 87 9.34 27.52 -12.63
CA PHE A 87 8.40 26.78 -11.78
C PHE A 87 8.02 25.43 -12.39
N VAL A 88 7.75 25.39 -13.70
CA VAL A 88 7.44 24.15 -14.42
C VAL A 88 8.58 23.15 -14.31
N ASN A 89 9.83 23.58 -14.55
CA ASN A 89 11.00 22.71 -14.51
C ASN A 89 11.26 22.17 -13.10
N LEU A 90 11.14 23.01 -12.07
CA LEU A 90 11.31 22.59 -10.68
C LEU A 90 10.27 21.55 -10.23
N MET A 91 9.04 21.64 -10.77
CA MET A 91 7.92 20.80 -10.33
C MET A 91 7.71 19.56 -11.20
N ALA A 92 8.32 19.49 -12.39
CA ALA A 92 8.09 18.43 -13.38
C ALA A 92 8.33 17.02 -12.79
N ASP A 93 9.47 16.82 -12.14
CA ASP A 93 9.82 15.53 -11.54
C ASP A 93 8.89 15.18 -10.37
N HIS A 94 8.52 16.17 -9.55
CA HIS A 94 7.61 15.95 -8.42
C HIS A 94 6.23 15.48 -8.89
N LEU A 95 5.67 16.12 -9.93
CA LEU A 95 4.39 15.73 -10.52
C LEU A 95 4.48 14.35 -11.21
N TYR A 96 5.58 14.09 -11.92
CA TYR A 96 5.81 12.79 -12.57
C TYR A 96 5.80 11.63 -11.56
N TYR A 97 6.47 11.77 -10.42
CA TYR A 97 6.42 10.75 -9.37
C TYR A 97 5.05 10.70 -8.68
N GLY A 98 4.35 11.84 -8.56
CA GLY A 98 2.95 11.88 -8.12
C GLY A 98 2.03 11.04 -9.01
N ASP A 99 2.18 11.14 -10.32
CA ASP A 99 1.44 10.36 -11.30
C ASP A 99 1.74 8.86 -11.20
N ILE A 100 3.00 8.48 -10.97
CA ILE A 100 3.33 7.06 -10.74
C ILE A 100 2.68 6.57 -9.45
N ALA A 101 2.73 7.36 -8.37
CA ALA A 101 2.22 6.97 -7.06
C ALA A 101 0.72 6.66 -7.08
N VAL A 102 -0.08 7.42 -7.86
CA VAL A 102 -1.54 7.23 -7.96
C VAL A 102 -1.92 5.89 -8.60
N TRP A 103 -1.01 5.24 -9.31
CA TRP A 103 -1.24 3.90 -9.86
C TRP A 103 -0.63 2.80 -8.99
N VAL A 104 0.59 3.02 -8.48
CA VAL A 104 1.33 2.02 -7.70
C VAL A 104 0.67 1.75 -6.34
N VAL A 105 0.35 2.80 -5.59
CA VAL A 105 -0.13 2.64 -4.21
C VAL A 105 -1.55 2.04 -4.17
N PRO A 106 -2.53 2.50 -4.97
CA PRO A 106 -3.86 1.88 -4.99
C PRO A 106 -3.87 0.44 -5.52
N ALA A 107 -2.94 0.05 -6.39
CA ALA A 107 -2.84 -1.34 -6.87
C ALA A 107 -2.51 -2.33 -5.73
N LEU A 108 -1.90 -1.89 -4.63
CA LEU A 108 -1.63 -2.74 -3.46
C LEU A 108 -2.91 -3.14 -2.72
N SER A 109 -3.97 -2.32 -2.76
CA SER A 109 -5.22 -2.57 -2.04
C SER A 109 -5.85 -3.92 -2.43
N PRO A 110 -6.23 -4.17 -3.70
CA PRO A 110 -6.84 -5.45 -4.06
C PRO A 110 -5.93 -6.65 -3.77
N LEU A 111 -4.61 -6.51 -3.93
CA LEU A 111 -3.64 -7.56 -3.64
C LEU A 111 -3.62 -7.93 -2.14
N LEU A 112 -3.56 -6.92 -1.26
CA LEU A 112 -3.57 -7.10 0.19
C LEU A 112 -4.90 -7.69 0.68
N TRP A 113 -6.02 -7.23 0.14
CA TRP A 113 -7.34 -7.77 0.45
C TRP A 113 -7.48 -9.23 0.02
N LEU A 114 -7.05 -9.57 -1.20
CA LEU A 114 -7.07 -10.94 -1.70
C LEU A 114 -6.17 -11.85 -0.86
N PHE A 115 -4.93 -11.43 -0.60
CA PHE A 115 -3.99 -12.20 0.23
C PHE A 115 -4.54 -12.41 1.65
N GLY A 116 -5.09 -11.35 2.27
CA GLY A 116 -5.69 -11.42 3.60
C GLY A 116 -6.95 -12.30 3.66
N ALA A 117 -7.77 -12.31 2.62
CA ALA A 117 -8.92 -13.21 2.50
C ALA A 117 -8.48 -14.68 2.39
N LEU A 118 -7.51 -14.97 1.51
CA LEU A 118 -6.97 -16.33 1.33
C LEU A 118 -6.29 -16.85 2.59
N GLU A 119 -5.52 -16.01 3.30
CA GLU A 119 -4.87 -16.37 4.55
C GLU A 119 -5.89 -16.64 5.68
N ARG A 120 -6.94 -15.82 5.79
CA ARG A 120 -8.05 -16.07 6.75
C ARG A 120 -8.76 -17.39 6.44
N GLY A 121 -9.08 -17.64 5.17
CA GLY A 121 -9.71 -18.89 4.74
C GLY A 121 -8.84 -20.12 4.98
N ARG A 122 -7.53 -20.03 4.74
CA ARG A 122 -6.56 -21.09 5.04
C ARG A 122 -6.53 -21.45 6.52
N ARG A 123 -6.56 -20.45 7.42
CA ARG A 123 -6.56 -20.65 8.87
C ARG A 123 -7.83 -21.34 9.34
N ALA A 124 -9.00 -20.83 8.92
CA ALA A 124 -10.28 -21.44 9.28
C ALA A 124 -10.42 -22.90 8.78
N ALA A 125 -9.78 -23.25 7.67
CA ALA A 125 -9.73 -24.63 7.19
C ALA A 125 -8.82 -25.53 8.03
N LEU A 126 -7.69 -25.01 8.52
CA LEU A 126 -6.79 -25.75 9.41
C LEU A 126 -7.44 -25.99 10.78
N ASP A 127 -8.14 -24.98 11.32
CA ASP A 127 -8.84 -25.10 12.60
C ASP A 127 -9.92 -26.22 12.52
N ARG A 128 -10.76 -26.21 11.48
CA ARG A 128 -11.78 -27.26 11.25
C ARG A 128 -11.19 -28.66 11.05
N ALA A 129 -10.05 -28.77 10.39
CA ALA A 129 -9.37 -30.05 10.21
C ALA A 129 -8.81 -30.60 11.54
N GLY A 130 -8.34 -29.71 12.43
CA GLY A 130 -7.91 -30.06 13.78
C GLY A 130 -9.07 -30.57 14.64
N ASP A 131 -10.24 -29.94 14.57
CA ASP A 131 -11.44 -30.35 15.31
C ASP A 131 -12.00 -31.70 14.84
N SER A 132 -11.73 -32.09 13.59
CA SER A 132 -12.21 -33.34 12.99
C SER A 132 -11.25 -34.52 13.20
N ALA A 133 -10.14 -34.33 13.92
CA ALA A 133 -9.19 -35.40 14.19
C ALA A 133 -9.84 -36.49 15.07
N PRO A 134 -9.70 -37.79 14.72
CA PRO A 134 -10.25 -38.87 15.52
C PRO A 134 -9.78 -38.76 16.99
N PRO A 135 -10.66 -39.07 17.97
CA PRO A 135 -10.24 -39.11 19.36
C PRO A 135 -9.07 -40.09 19.52
N ALA A 136 -8.15 -39.76 20.43
CA ALA A 136 -7.02 -40.62 20.75
C ALA A 136 -7.52 -42.04 21.04
N PRO A 137 -6.82 -43.09 20.58
CA PRO A 137 -7.25 -44.47 20.79
C PRO A 137 -7.45 -44.70 22.29
N THR A 138 -8.69 -44.98 22.68
CA THR A 138 -9.00 -45.56 23.97
C THR A 138 -8.33 -46.93 24.00
N GLY A 139 -7.68 -47.29 25.11
CA GLY A 139 -6.73 -48.41 25.22
C GLY A 139 -7.27 -49.83 25.01
N ASP A 140 -8.29 -50.00 24.18
CA ASP A 140 -8.82 -51.28 23.75
C ASP A 140 -8.03 -51.66 22.48
N GLY A 141 -7.37 -52.82 22.49
CA GLY A 141 -6.31 -53.23 21.55
C GLY A 141 -6.68 -53.42 20.07
N ASP A 142 -7.63 -52.65 19.53
CA ASP A 142 -7.90 -52.59 18.11
C ASP A 142 -6.76 -51.83 17.41
N ALA A 143 -6.06 -52.56 16.53
CA ALA A 143 -4.97 -52.00 15.75
C ALA A 143 -5.48 -50.78 14.95
N PRO A 144 -4.75 -49.65 14.95
CA PRO A 144 -5.16 -48.47 14.20
C PRO A 144 -5.38 -48.84 12.73
N PRO A 145 -6.47 -48.37 12.10
CA PRO A 145 -6.64 -48.56 10.66
C PRO A 145 -5.40 -48.03 9.93
N PRO A 146 -4.93 -48.72 8.87
CA PRO A 146 -3.74 -48.30 8.14
C PRO A 146 -3.92 -46.85 7.66
N PRO A 147 -2.87 -46.01 7.74
CA PRO A 147 -2.97 -44.62 7.30
C PRO A 147 -3.43 -44.61 5.85
N SER A 148 -4.55 -43.95 5.58
CA SER A 148 -5.03 -43.75 4.22
C SER A 148 -3.90 -43.07 3.42
N PRO A 149 -3.63 -43.49 2.17
CA PRO A 149 -2.56 -42.90 1.37
C PRO A 149 -2.80 -41.39 1.30
N SER A 150 -1.83 -40.60 1.73
CA SER A 150 -1.93 -39.15 1.75
C SER A 150 -2.08 -38.65 0.31
N SER A 151 -3.30 -38.50 -0.18
CA SER A 151 -3.55 -37.87 -1.46
C SER A 151 -3.06 -36.43 -1.31
N SER A 152 -2.01 -36.08 -2.06
CA SER A 152 -1.50 -34.72 -2.01
C SER A 152 -2.57 -33.82 -2.62
N ASP A 153 -3.35 -33.12 -1.79
CA ASP A 153 -4.46 -32.28 -2.22
C ASP A 153 -3.96 -31.24 -3.25
N PRO A 154 -4.33 -31.35 -4.54
CA PRO A 154 -3.92 -30.42 -5.58
C PRO A 154 -4.40 -28.99 -5.28
N ALA A 155 -5.55 -28.84 -4.63
CA ALA A 155 -6.10 -27.53 -4.25
C ALA A 155 -5.24 -26.85 -3.18
N ALA A 156 -4.71 -27.61 -2.22
CA ALA A 156 -3.76 -27.11 -1.23
C ALA A 156 -2.44 -26.61 -1.87
N LYS A 157 -1.92 -27.34 -2.86
CA LYS A 157 -0.72 -26.93 -3.63
C LYS A 157 -0.99 -25.67 -4.45
N GLY A 158 -2.11 -25.61 -5.16
CA GLY A 158 -2.51 -24.44 -5.95
C GLY A 158 -2.64 -23.18 -5.11
N ARG A 159 -3.31 -23.27 -3.94
CA ARG A 159 -3.43 -22.14 -3.01
C ARG A 159 -2.07 -21.64 -2.52
N ARG A 160 -1.14 -22.56 -2.20
CA ARG A 160 0.21 -22.18 -1.77
C ARG A 160 0.96 -21.41 -2.87
N LEU A 161 0.87 -21.87 -4.12
CA LEU A 161 1.48 -21.19 -5.26
C LEU A 161 0.90 -19.79 -5.44
N VAL A 162 -0.44 -19.65 -5.44
CA VAL A 162 -1.12 -18.35 -5.54
C VAL A 162 -0.69 -17.39 -4.43
N MET A 163 -0.62 -17.87 -3.19
CA MET A 163 -0.17 -17.04 -2.06
C MET A 163 1.28 -16.57 -2.19
N VAL A 164 2.17 -17.41 -2.72
CA VAL A 164 3.57 -17.03 -2.98
C VAL A 164 3.65 -15.95 -4.05
N ILE A 165 2.92 -16.12 -5.16
CA ILE A 165 2.86 -15.13 -6.24
C ILE A 165 2.32 -13.80 -5.72
N LEU A 166 1.19 -13.81 -4.99
CA LEU A 166 0.64 -12.60 -4.37
C LEU A 166 1.64 -11.95 -3.40
N GLY A 167 2.34 -12.75 -2.59
CA GLY A 167 3.37 -12.24 -1.68
C GLY A 167 4.51 -11.53 -2.41
N ILE A 168 4.97 -12.07 -3.53
CA ILE A 168 6.00 -11.45 -4.38
C ILE A 168 5.48 -10.15 -5.01
N LEU A 169 4.26 -10.15 -5.55
CA LEU A 169 3.65 -8.95 -6.14
C LEU A 169 3.46 -7.84 -5.11
N ILE A 170 2.99 -8.18 -3.91
CA ILE A 170 2.84 -7.23 -2.80
C ILE A 170 4.20 -6.68 -2.37
N LEU A 171 5.22 -7.55 -2.25
CA LEU A 171 6.56 -7.12 -1.86
C LEU A 171 7.18 -6.18 -2.91
N GLY A 172 7.07 -6.52 -4.20
CA GLY A 172 7.53 -5.67 -5.30
C GLY A 172 6.77 -4.34 -5.35
N GLY A 173 5.44 -4.36 -5.21
CA GLY A 173 4.63 -3.16 -5.14
C GLY A 173 4.93 -2.28 -3.92
N ALA A 174 5.22 -2.87 -2.75
CA ALA A 174 5.64 -2.13 -1.57
C ALA A 174 7.02 -1.48 -1.78
N GLY A 175 7.95 -2.17 -2.46
CA GLY A 175 9.23 -1.59 -2.86
C GLY A 175 9.07 -0.42 -3.84
N ALA A 176 8.23 -0.59 -4.87
CA ALA A 176 7.92 0.48 -5.82
C ALA A 176 7.24 1.68 -5.14
N ALA A 177 6.30 1.43 -4.22
CA ALA A 177 5.66 2.47 -3.40
C ALA A 177 6.68 3.23 -2.55
N GLY A 178 7.64 2.53 -1.93
CA GLY A 178 8.72 3.17 -1.16
C GLY A 178 9.62 4.02 -2.05
N TRP A 179 10.00 3.51 -3.21
CA TRP A 179 10.84 4.23 -4.17
C TRP A 179 10.16 5.49 -4.70
N VAL A 180 8.90 5.42 -5.15
CA VAL A 180 8.19 6.59 -5.67
C VAL A 180 7.92 7.63 -4.57
N THR A 181 7.65 7.19 -3.33
CA THR A 181 7.49 8.12 -2.19
C THR A 181 8.79 8.85 -1.89
N TYR A 182 9.91 8.14 -1.92
CA TYR A 182 11.23 8.75 -1.74
C TYR A 182 11.53 9.76 -2.85
N GLN A 183 11.33 9.39 -4.12
CA GLN A 183 11.60 10.26 -5.26
C GLN A 183 10.72 11.51 -5.26
N SER A 184 9.42 11.37 -4.98
CA SER A 184 8.49 12.50 -4.85
C SER A 184 8.90 13.44 -3.71
N GLY A 185 9.34 12.90 -2.57
CA GLY A 185 9.82 13.70 -1.44
C GLY A 185 11.15 14.41 -1.75
N HIS A 186 12.08 13.73 -2.42
CA HIS A 186 13.37 14.28 -2.79
C HIS A 186 13.24 15.42 -3.82
N SER A 187 12.51 15.20 -4.92
CA SER A 187 12.29 16.24 -5.93
C SER A 187 11.46 17.41 -5.39
N GLY A 188 10.52 17.15 -4.48
CA GLY A 188 9.79 18.21 -3.77
C GLY A 188 10.71 19.04 -2.87
N ALA A 189 11.68 18.42 -2.20
CA ALA A 189 12.68 19.15 -1.41
C ALA A 189 13.62 19.97 -2.31
N GLU A 190 14.04 19.45 -3.46
CA GLU A 190 14.85 20.19 -4.43
C GLU A 190 14.10 21.41 -4.97
N ALA A 191 12.81 21.26 -5.29
CA ALA A 191 11.98 22.37 -5.78
C ALA A 191 11.90 23.55 -4.80
N VAL A 192 12.01 23.30 -3.48
CA VAL A 192 11.90 24.33 -2.44
C VAL A 192 13.26 24.83 -1.96
N TRP A 193 14.24 23.94 -1.84
CA TRP A 193 15.49 24.21 -1.10
C TRP A 193 16.74 24.23 -1.97
N SER A 194 16.67 23.85 -3.25
CA SER A 194 17.84 23.97 -4.13
C SER A 194 18.13 25.43 -4.47
N THR A 195 19.42 25.75 -4.62
CA THR A 195 19.86 27.10 -4.99
C THR A 195 20.13 27.16 -6.49
N PRO A 196 19.96 28.34 -7.13
CA PRO A 196 20.20 28.52 -8.57
C PRO A 196 21.62 28.16 -9.04
N GLU A 197 22.60 28.04 -8.14
CA GLU A 197 23.96 27.60 -8.49
C GLU A 197 24.09 26.08 -8.69
N GLN A 198 23.05 25.30 -8.33
CA GLN A 198 23.06 23.83 -8.38
C GLN A 198 22.22 23.24 -9.53
N GLN A 199 21.63 24.06 -10.40
CA GLN A 199 20.85 23.65 -11.58
C GLN A 199 21.46 24.24 -12.85
#